data_AF-A0A945HSF6-F1
#
_entry.id   AF-A0A945HSF6-F1
#
_cell.length_a   1.000
_cell.length_b   1.000
_cell.length_c   1.000
_cell.angle_alpha   90.00
_cell.angle_beta   90.00
_cell.angle_gamma   90.00
#
_symmetry.space_group_name_H-M   'P 1'
#
loop_
_entity.id
_entity.type
_entity.pdbx_description
1 polymer ?
#
loop_
_entity_poly.entity_id
_entity_poly.type
_entity_poly.pdbx_seq_one_letter_code
_entity_poly.pdbx_strand_id
1 'polypeptide(L)'
;ALDEELYEIYKQQSFLRQALQDQFKKASNKKGGAGAPARKALKSMEDLENEILEKGFHFSTLQKMQRLSYDLLKLNDASLDQGKDNRRTSKTSDTRLQKNKIKAIKFQKQFYNQTEILNRQSLPLRQNYKKKVRAYFSDTKNN
;
A
#
# COMPACT_ATOMS: atom_id res chain seq x y z
N ALA A 1 44.74 13.86 -33.44
CA ALA A 1 43.69 13.15 -34.18
C ALA A 1 42.72 12.46 -33.22
N LEU A 2 43.18 11.47 -32.44
CA LEU A 2 42.32 10.76 -31.47
C LEU A 2 41.72 11.68 -30.39
N ASP A 3 42.50 12.64 -29.88
CA ASP A 3 42.04 13.56 -28.83
C ASP A 3 41.02 14.60 -29.30
N GLU A 4 41.09 15.01 -30.58
CA GLU A 4 40.16 15.98 -31.16
C GLU A 4 38.78 15.34 -31.39
N GLU A 5 38.77 14.12 -31.95
CA GLU A 5 37.56 13.34 -32.13
C GLU A 5 36.91 12.97 -30.79
N LEU A 6 37.73 12.60 -29.79
CA LEU A 6 37.25 12.32 -28.44
C LEU A 6 36.63 13.55 -27.77
N TYR A 7 37.23 14.72 -27.96
CA TYR A 7 36.71 15.97 -27.43
C TYR A 7 35.38 16.37 -28.09
N GLU A 8 35.23 16.14 -29.40
CA GLU A 8 33.95 16.34 -30.09
C GLU A 8 32.87 15.38 -29.58
N ILE A 9 33.20 14.11 -29.31
CA ILE A 9 32.26 13.16 -28.69
C ILE A 9 31.83 13.66 -27.30
N TYR A 10 32.77 14.11 -26.48
CA TYR A 10 32.45 14.68 -25.17
C TYR A 10 31.51 15.89 -25.27
N LYS A 11 31.77 16.83 -26.20
CA LYS A 11 30.87 17.98 -26.43
C LYS A 11 29.46 17.53 -26.76
N GLN A 12 29.32 16.53 -27.65
CA GLN A 12 28.02 15.99 -28.02
C GLN A 12 27.31 15.37 -26.81
N GLN A 13 28.02 14.61 -25.96
CA GLN A 13 27.43 14.03 -24.75
C GLN A 13 26.98 15.11 -23.74
N SER A 14 27.80 16.15 -23.55
CA SER A 14 27.45 17.29 -22.69
C SER A 14 26.21 18.03 -23.19
N PHE A 15 26.10 18.23 -24.50
CA PHE A 15 24.91 18.80 -25.12
C PHE A 15 23.67 17.93 -24.88
N LEU A 16 23.78 16.60 -25.05
CA LEU A 16 22.69 15.67 -24.78
C LEU A 16 22.25 15.72 -23.31
N ARG A 17 23.20 15.79 -22.36
CA ARG A 17 22.88 15.92 -20.93
C ARG A 17 22.13 17.22 -20.63
N GLN A 18 22.55 18.33 -21.21
CA GLN A 18 21.87 19.62 -21.07
C GLN A 18 20.44 19.58 -21.62
N ALA A 19 20.26 19.03 -22.83
CA ALA A 19 18.94 18.86 -23.43
C ALA A 19 18.03 17.99 -22.56
N LEU A 20 18.55 16.89 -22.01
CA LEU A 20 17.81 16.02 -21.11
C LEU A 20 17.45 16.73 -19.79
N GLN A 21 18.38 17.49 -19.22
CA GLN A 21 18.14 18.28 -18.02
C GLN A 21 17.02 19.31 -18.25
N ASP A 22 17.03 19.99 -19.39
CA ASP A 22 15.99 20.96 -19.74
C ASP A 22 14.64 20.29 -19.99
N GLN A 23 14.62 19.09 -20.58
CA GLN A 23 13.41 18.30 -20.71
C GLN A 23 12.84 17.94 -19.33
N PHE A 24 13.68 17.50 -18.39
CA PHE A 24 13.24 17.20 -17.02
C PHE A 24 12.80 18.44 -16.25
N LYS A 25 13.44 19.60 -16.42
CA LYS A 25 13.00 20.88 -15.84
C LYS A 25 11.61 21.28 -16.38
N LYS A 26 11.42 21.18 -17.70
CA LYS A 26 10.11 21.45 -18.35
C LYS A 26 9.02 20.50 -17.84
N ALA A 27 9.34 19.22 -17.65
CA ALA A 27 8.42 18.23 -17.10
C ALA A 27 8.08 18.51 -15.62
N SER A 28 9.09 18.85 -14.82
CA SER A 28 8.95 19.21 -13.39
C SER A 28 7.99 20.37 -13.15
N ASN A 29 8.00 21.38 -14.03
CA ASN A 29 7.13 22.56 -13.92
C ASN A 29 5.65 22.25 -14.19
N LYS A 30 5.30 21.07 -14.73
CA LYS A 30 3.94 20.71 -15.15
C LYS A 30 3.14 19.84 -14.16
N LYS A 31 3.70 19.50 -12.98
CA LYS A 31 3.17 18.70 -11.84
C LYS A 31 4.01 17.44 -11.64
N GLY A 32 4.74 17.40 -10.52
CA GLY A 32 5.58 16.28 -10.11
C GLY A 32 7.04 16.53 -10.50
N GLY A 33 7.86 16.91 -9.52
CA GLY A 33 9.27 17.21 -9.74
C GLY A 33 10.00 16.05 -10.41
N ALA A 34 11.12 16.35 -11.09
CA ALA A 34 11.98 15.34 -11.72
C ALA A 34 12.29 14.23 -10.72
N GLY A 35 11.65 13.06 -10.92
CA GLY A 35 11.69 11.95 -9.96
C GLY A 35 13.11 11.44 -9.73
N ALA A 36 13.29 10.64 -8.67
CA ALA A 36 14.57 9.98 -8.39
C ALA A 36 15.21 9.30 -9.63
N PRO A 37 14.43 8.67 -10.55
CA PRO A 37 14.98 8.10 -11.78
C PRO A 37 15.62 9.13 -12.74
N ALA A 38 15.03 10.31 -12.88
CA ALA A 38 15.55 11.38 -13.75
C ALA A 38 16.88 11.93 -13.23
N ARG A 39 17.00 12.13 -11.91
CA ARG A 39 18.25 12.55 -11.27
C ARG A 39 19.35 11.50 -11.43
N LYS A 40 18.98 10.22 -11.31
CA LYS A 40 19.90 9.10 -11.52
C LYS A 40 20.42 9.08 -12.97
N ALA A 41 19.54 9.27 -13.96
CA ALA A 41 19.94 9.31 -15.37
C ALA A 41 20.91 10.47 -15.67
N LEU A 42 20.66 11.67 -15.14
CA LEU A 42 21.57 12.81 -15.29
C LEU A 42 22.94 12.54 -14.68
N LYS A 43 22.99 11.95 -13.49
CA LYS A 43 24.24 11.55 -12.85
C LYS A 43 24.98 10.49 -13.67
N SER A 44 24.28 9.48 -14.17
CA SER A 44 24.88 8.45 -15.04
C SER A 44 25.44 9.04 -16.34
N MET A 45 24.83 10.08 -16.91
CA MET A 45 25.37 10.80 -18.07
C MET A 45 26.65 11.56 -17.73
N GLU A 46 26.68 12.26 -16.59
CA GLU A 46 27.88 12.94 -16.11
C GLU A 46 29.04 11.96 -15.84
N ASP A 47 28.75 10.82 -15.21
CA ASP A 47 29.75 9.78 -14.98
C ASP A 47 30.27 9.16 -16.30
N LEU A 48 29.42 9.06 -17.33
CA LEU A 48 29.80 8.60 -18.66
C LEU A 48 30.69 9.62 -19.38
N GLU A 49 30.37 10.91 -19.31
CA GLU A 49 31.17 12.00 -19.87
C GLU A 49 32.59 12.01 -19.29
N ASN A 50 32.71 11.88 -17.97
CA ASN A 50 34.01 11.79 -17.29
C ASN A 50 34.80 10.56 -17.73
N GLU A 51 34.14 9.42 -17.90
CA GLU A 51 34.81 8.20 -18.34
C GLU A 51 35.23 8.24 -19.83
N ILE A 52 34.48 8.94 -20.68
CA ILE A 52 34.89 9.25 -22.05
C ILE A 52 36.17 10.09 -22.04
N LEU A 53 36.27 11.11 -21.18
CA LEU A 53 37.50 11.92 -21.07
C LEU A 53 38.69 11.14 -20.49
N GLU A 54 38.46 10.28 -19.50
CA GLU A 54 39.53 9.54 -18.82
C GLU A 54 40.05 8.36 -19.65
N LYS A 55 39.13 7.60 -20.27
CA LYS A 55 39.44 6.29 -20.87
C LYS A 55 39.12 6.20 -22.36
N GLY A 56 38.45 7.21 -22.92
CA GLY A 56 38.04 7.21 -24.31
C GLY A 56 37.11 6.04 -24.66
N PHE A 57 37.35 5.46 -25.84
CA PHE A 57 36.62 4.30 -26.33
C PHE A 57 37.10 3.02 -25.64
N HIS A 58 36.55 2.75 -24.45
CA HIS A 58 36.85 1.55 -23.67
C HIS A 58 35.59 0.70 -23.43
N PHE A 59 35.79 -0.59 -23.16
CA PHE A 59 34.70 -1.53 -22.93
C PHE A 59 33.83 -1.12 -21.73
N SER A 60 34.42 -0.56 -20.67
CA SER A 60 33.66 -0.05 -19.52
C SER A 60 32.77 1.13 -19.89
N THR A 61 33.28 2.08 -20.69
CA THR A 61 32.53 3.20 -21.24
C THR A 61 31.34 2.72 -22.07
N LEU A 62 31.56 1.72 -22.93
CA LEU A 62 30.51 1.11 -23.75
C LEU A 62 29.42 0.45 -22.89
N GLN A 63 29.80 -0.30 -21.85
CA GLN A 63 28.84 -0.91 -20.93
C GLN A 63 28.01 0.13 -20.18
N LYS A 64 28.63 1.23 -19.74
CA LYS A 64 27.89 2.33 -19.10
C LYS A 64 26.92 3.01 -20.07
N MET A 65 27.35 3.24 -21.31
CA MET A 65 26.47 3.80 -22.35
C MET A 65 25.25 2.89 -22.61
N GLN A 66 25.45 1.57 -22.67
CA GLN A 66 24.34 0.61 -22.83
C GLN A 66 23.37 0.64 -21.64
N ARG A 67 23.89 0.65 -20.41
CA ARG A 67 23.07 0.74 -19.19
C ARG A 67 22.28 2.04 -19.13
N LEU A 68 22.93 3.16 -19.45
CA LEU A 68 22.28 4.46 -19.51
C LEU A 68 21.17 4.47 -20.57
N SER A 69 21.42 3.93 -21.77
CA SER A 69 20.42 3.82 -22.83
C SER A 69 19.18 3.05 -22.37
N TYR A 70 19.39 1.94 -21.67
CA TYR A 70 18.29 1.16 -21.09
C TYR A 70 17.50 1.94 -20.02
N ASP A 71 18.19 2.62 -19.10
CA ASP A 71 17.54 3.44 -18.07
C ASP A 71 16.72 4.59 -18.70
N LEU A 72 17.19 5.20 -19.79
CA LEU A 72 16.47 6.22 -20.54
C LEU A 72 15.24 5.66 -21.28
N LEU A 73 15.36 4.47 -21.87
CA LEU A 73 14.23 3.79 -22.51
C LEU A 73 13.11 3.52 -21.50
N LYS A 74 13.47 2.98 -20.34
CA LYS A 74 12.53 2.72 -19.24
C LYS A 74 11.86 4.00 -18.74
N LEU A 75 12.61 5.11 -18.68
CA LEU A 75 12.07 6.42 -18.32
C LEU A 75 11.06 6.93 -19.36
N ASN A 76 11.36 6.75 -20.65
CA ASN A 76 10.46 7.13 -21.73
C ASN A 76 9.15 6.32 -21.68
N ASP A 77 9.23 5.02 -21.48
CA ASP A 77 8.06 4.14 -21.35
C ASP A 77 7.19 4.56 -20.16
N ALA A 78 7.81 4.81 -18.99
CA ALA A 78 7.10 5.30 -17.82
C ALA A 78 6.43 6.66 -18.05
N SER A 79 7.09 7.58 -18.78
CA SER A 79 6.51 8.87 -19.14
C SER A 79 5.33 8.73 -20.11
N LEU A 80 5.41 7.78 -21.05
CA LEU A 80 4.33 7.49 -22.00
C LEU A 80 3.11 6.90 -21.28
N ASP A 81 3.33 5.96 -20.37
CA ASP A 81 2.28 5.36 -19.55
C ASP A 81 1.64 6.39 -18.64
N GLN A 82 2.42 7.25 -17.96
CA GLN A 82 1.88 8.35 -17.16
C GLN A 82 1.01 9.31 -17.98
N GLY A 83 1.38 9.57 -19.25
CA GLY A 83 0.57 10.37 -20.17
C GLY A 83 -0.73 9.69 -20.60
N LYS A 84 -0.75 8.35 -20.71
CA LYS A 84 -1.93 7.54 -21.03
C LYS A 84 -2.84 7.31 -19.81
N ASP A 85 -2.30 7.38 -18.59
CA ASP A 85 -2.98 7.01 -17.33
C ASP A 85 -3.86 8.11 -16.69
N ASN A 86 -4.20 9.18 -17.43
CA ASN A 86 -5.27 10.10 -16.99
C ASN A 86 -6.69 9.50 -17.17
N ARG A 87 -6.80 8.31 -17.75
CA ARG A 87 -8.06 7.54 -17.89
C ARG A 87 -8.05 6.27 -17.05
N ARG A 88 -7.56 6.34 -15.81
CA ARG A 88 -7.72 5.25 -14.84
C ARG A 88 -9.21 4.97 -14.59
N THR A 89 -9.82 4.11 -15.40
CA THR A 89 -11.09 3.47 -15.08
C THR A 89 -10.78 2.30 -14.16
N SER A 90 -10.73 2.58 -12.86
CA SER A 90 -10.67 1.51 -11.87
C SER A 90 -12.00 0.76 -11.92
N LYS A 91 -12.06 -0.38 -12.60
CA LYS A 91 -13.02 -1.43 -12.21
C LYS A 91 -12.48 -2.08 -10.94
N THR A 92 -12.41 -1.31 -9.85
CA THR A 92 -12.26 -1.92 -8.53
C THR A 92 -13.45 -2.84 -8.40
N SER A 93 -13.20 -4.14 -8.27
CA SER A 93 -14.23 -5.15 -8.12
C SER A 93 -15.30 -4.65 -7.14
N ASP A 94 -16.52 -4.40 -7.63
CA ASP A 94 -17.71 -4.11 -6.81
C ASP A 94 -18.17 -5.39 -6.07
N THR A 95 -17.22 -6.21 -5.66
CA THR A 95 -17.37 -7.17 -4.58
C THR A 95 -17.44 -6.37 -3.30
N ARG A 96 -18.56 -5.65 -3.14
CA ARG A 96 -19.18 -5.40 -1.84
C ARG A 96 -18.90 -6.62 -1.01
N LEU A 97 -18.09 -6.41 0.03
CA LEU A 97 -17.81 -7.35 1.09
C LEU A 97 -19.17 -7.83 1.61
N GLN A 98 -19.74 -8.89 1.04
CA GLN A 98 -20.91 -9.56 1.56
C GLN A 98 -20.45 -10.13 2.89
N LYS A 99 -20.55 -9.33 3.95
CA LYS A 99 -20.29 -9.74 5.32
C LYS A 99 -21.11 -11.01 5.53
N ASN A 100 -20.44 -12.14 5.61
CA ASN A 100 -21.01 -13.44 5.89
C ASN A 100 -21.68 -13.40 7.28
N LYS A 101 -22.92 -12.88 7.36
CA LYS A 101 -23.78 -12.88 8.54
C LYS A 101 -24.33 -14.28 8.88
N ILE A 102 -23.65 -15.36 8.48
CA ILE A 102 -24.21 -16.72 8.54
C ILE A 102 -23.63 -17.55 9.71
N LYS A 103 -22.58 -17.08 10.41
CA LYS A 103 -21.99 -17.86 11.53
C LYS A 103 -22.45 -17.49 12.94
N ALA A 104 -23.09 -16.34 13.15
CA ALA A 104 -23.52 -15.92 14.49
C ALA A 104 -24.78 -16.65 15.01
N ILE A 105 -25.60 -17.21 14.13
CA ILE A 105 -26.91 -17.79 14.50
C ILE A 105 -26.79 -19.21 15.08
N LYS A 106 -25.69 -19.94 14.82
CA LYS A 106 -25.53 -21.32 15.32
C LYS A 106 -25.09 -21.40 16.78
N PHE A 107 -24.37 -20.40 17.30
CA PHE A 107 -23.84 -20.45 18.67
C PHE A 107 -24.92 -20.25 19.74
N GLN A 108 -25.93 -19.41 19.47
CA GLN A 108 -27.02 -19.17 20.43
C GLN A 108 -27.89 -20.42 20.66
N LYS A 109 -28.10 -21.26 19.64
CA LYS A 109 -28.91 -22.49 19.79
C LYS A 109 -28.25 -23.56 20.66
N GLN A 110 -26.91 -23.58 20.78
CA GLN A 110 -26.22 -24.55 21.63
C GLN A 110 -26.25 -24.16 23.12
N PHE A 111 -26.50 -22.88 23.44
CA PHE A 111 -26.57 -22.40 24.82
C PHE A 111 -27.87 -22.83 25.54
N TYR A 112 -28.98 -22.96 24.81
CA TYR A 112 -30.27 -23.35 25.40
C TYR A 112 -30.39 -24.86 25.70
N ASN A 113 -29.47 -25.68 25.19
CA ASN A 113 -29.47 -27.13 25.42
C ASN A 113 -28.65 -27.56 26.65
N GLN A 114 -27.98 -26.62 27.34
CA GLN A 114 -27.02 -26.94 28.41
C GLN A 114 -27.51 -26.62 29.83
N THR A 115 -28.67 -26.01 29.98
CA THR A 115 -29.30 -25.80 31.29
C THR A 115 -30.67 -26.43 31.28
N GLU A 116 -30.79 -27.54 31.99
CA GLU A 116 -32.06 -28.14 32.39
C GLU A 116 -32.99 -27.03 32.91
N ILE A 117 -34.03 -26.71 32.14
CA ILE A 117 -35.10 -25.83 32.62
C ILE A 117 -35.92 -26.69 33.58
N LEU A 118 -35.48 -26.76 34.84
CA LEU A 118 -36.25 -27.41 35.89
C LEU A 118 -37.57 -26.64 36.03
N ASN A 119 -38.68 -27.28 35.67
CA ASN A 119 -40.01 -26.69 35.78
C ASN A 119 -40.40 -26.56 37.27
N ARG A 120 -39.96 -25.46 37.92
CA ARG A 120 -40.23 -25.18 39.33
C ARG A 120 -41.61 -24.52 39.47
N GLN A 121 -42.66 -25.32 39.35
CA GLN A 121 -43.95 -24.92 39.88
C GLN A 121 -43.92 -25.09 41.40
N SER A 122 -44.01 -23.99 42.14
CA SER A 122 -44.12 -24.06 43.60
C SER A 122 -45.48 -24.66 43.96
N LEU A 123 -45.49 -25.81 44.66
CA LEU A 123 -46.75 -26.35 45.17
C LEU A 123 -47.37 -25.36 46.19
N PRO A 124 -48.70 -25.19 46.20
CA PRO A 124 -49.36 -24.34 47.18
C PRO A 124 -49.06 -24.83 48.60
N LEU A 125 -48.62 -23.91 49.46
CA LEU A 125 -48.19 -24.21 50.82
C LEU A 125 -49.35 -24.83 51.62
N ARG A 126 -49.17 -26.04 52.16
CA ARG A 126 -50.21 -26.68 52.99
C ARG A 126 -50.55 -25.77 54.18
N GLN A 127 -51.85 -25.64 54.50
CA GLN A 127 -52.39 -24.68 55.47
C GLN A 127 -51.66 -24.67 56.82
N ASN A 128 -51.17 -25.84 57.24
CA ASN A 128 -50.43 -26.07 58.48
C ASN A 128 -49.12 -25.26 58.51
N TYR A 129 -48.38 -25.24 57.40
CA TYR A 129 -47.12 -24.51 57.28
C TYR A 129 -47.38 -23.00 57.18
N LYS A 130 -48.48 -22.58 56.53
CA LYS A 130 -48.89 -21.16 56.51
C LYS A 130 -49.12 -20.61 57.93
N LYS A 131 -49.72 -21.41 58.83
CA LYS A 131 -49.91 -21.02 60.24
C LYS A 131 -48.58 -20.91 61.00
N LYS A 132 -47.67 -21.87 60.83
CA LYS A 132 -46.33 -21.84 61.48
C LYS A 132 -45.48 -20.65 61.03
N VAL A 133 -45.46 -20.37 59.73
CA VAL A 133 -44.76 -19.21 59.16
C VAL A 133 -45.33 -17.92 59.72
N ARG A 134 -46.66 -17.80 59.77
CA ARG A 134 -47.30 -16.60 60.33
C ARG A 134 -46.98 -16.41 61.81
N ALA A 135 -46.98 -17.47 62.62
CA ALA A 135 -46.58 -17.42 64.02
C ALA A 135 -45.13 -16.94 64.20
N TYR A 136 -44.19 -17.51 63.44
CA TYR A 136 -42.78 -17.15 63.47
C TYR A 136 -42.52 -15.66 63.16
N PHE A 137 -43.26 -15.10 62.20
CA PHE A 137 -43.14 -13.69 61.83
C PHE A 137 -44.05 -12.74 62.62
N SER A 138 -44.96 -13.24 63.46
CA SER A 138 -45.80 -12.40 64.32
C SER A 138 -45.22 -12.20 65.72
N ASP A 139 -44.41 -13.15 66.22
CA ASP A 139 -43.76 -13.04 67.54
C ASP A 139 -42.66 -11.96 67.58
N THR A 140 -42.21 -11.47 66.43
CA THR A 140 -41.20 -10.40 66.33
C THR A 140 -41.78 -8.99 66.48
N LYS A 141 -43.10 -8.82 66.61
CA LYS A 141 -43.75 -7.49 66.72
C LYS A 141 -44.18 -7.08 68.12
N ASN A 142 -44.03 -7.95 69.13
CA ASN A 142 -44.37 -7.64 70.52
C ASN A 142 -43.14 -7.84 71.42
N ASN A 143 -42.11 -7.02 71.23
CA ASN A 143 -41.07 -6.66 72.21
C ASN A 143 -40.49 -5.29 71.83
#